data_AF-A0A6P1U839-F1
#
_entry.id   AF-A0A6P1U839-F1
#
_cell.length_a   1.000
_cell.length_b   1.000
_cell.length_c   1.000
_cell.angle_alpha   90.00
_cell.angle_beta   90.00
_cell.angle_gamma   90.00
#
_symmetry.space_group_name_H-M   'P 1'
#
loop_
_entity.id
_entity.type
_entity.pdbx_description
1 polymer ?
#
loop_
_entity_poly.entity_id
_entity_poly.type
_entity_poly.pdbx_seq_one_letter_code
_entity_poly.pdbx_strand_id
1 'polypeptide(L)'
;MDNVFAYPAPVWARFENPTLAHSIGGALQGAELARARVTTPASTAVLELVVSEHDARFAAFGDPVVIAVGQYLAQMWRAQGAAMLMQVSVEHLIRALEIPEDRRHCALLGEDLVLVLRRDLENPT
;
A
#
# COMPACT_ATOMS: atom_id res chain seq x y z
N MET A 1 -0.98 -2.16 -21.51
CA MET A 1 0.49 -2.05 -21.61
C MET A 1 1.03 -3.48 -21.54
N ASP A 2 2.03 -3.84 -22.34
CA ASP A 2 2.55 -5.21 -22.30
C ASP A 2 3.40 -5.44 -21.03
N ASN A 3 3.19 -6.57 -20.36
CA ASN A 3 3.96 -7.00 -19.18
C ASN A 3 5.33 -7.56 -19.60
N VAL A 4 6.18 -6.72 -20.18
CA VAL A 4 7.49 -7.10 -20.76
C VAL A 4 8.44 -7.70 -19.73
N PHE A 5 8.29 -7.32 -18.45
CA PHE A 5 9.13 -7.80 -17.34
C PHE A 5 8.51 -8.99 -16.59
N ALA A 6 7.42 -9.57 -17.11
CA ALA A 6 6.76 -10.75 -16.56
C ALA A 6 6.44 -10.65 -15.06
N TYR A 7 5.97 -9.48 -14.61
CA TYR A 7 5.46 -9.32 -13.25
C TYR A 7 4.31 -10.30 -12.97
N PRO A 8 4.18 -10.80 -11.73
CA PRO A 8 3.05 -11.64 -11.35
C PRO A 8 1.71 -10.98 -11.70
N ALA A 9 0.72 -11.78 -12.10
CA ALA A 9 -0.57 -11.26 -12.52
C ALA A 9 -1.26 -10.36 -11.45
N PRO A 10 -1.22 -10.69 -10.14
CA PRO A 10 -1.80 -9.82 -9.11
C PRO A 10 -1.12 -8.46 -8.97
N VAL A 11 0.19 -8.38 -9.25
CA VAL A 11 0.95 -7.13 -9.28
C VAL A 11 0.58 -6.35 -10.52
N TRP A 12 0.66 -6.98 -11.69
CA TRP A 12 0.46 -6.30 -12.96
C TRP A 12 -0.95 -5.70 -13.08
N ALA A 13 -1.99 -6.44 -12.66
CA ALA A 13 -3.36 -5.95 -12.68
C ALA A 13 -3.56 -4.66 -11.85
N ARG A 14 -2.84 -4.53 -10.71
CA ARG A 14 -2.92 -3.34 -9.84
C ARG A 14 -2.05 -2.20 -10.34
N PHE A 15 -0.92 -2.51 -10.96
CA PHE A 15 -0.04 -1.52 -11.57
C PHE A 15 -0.65 -0.90 -12.83
N GLU A 16 -1.28 -1.70 -13.69
CA GLU A 16 -1.87 -1.22 -14.95
C GLU A 16 -3.12 -0.36 -14.72
N ASN A 17 -3.86 -0.60 -13.64
CA ASN A 17 -5.07 0.15 -13.31
C ASN A 17 -5.18 0.47 -11.80
N PRO A 18 -4.36 1.39 -11.27
CA PRO A 18 -4.33 1.75 -9.85
C PRO A 18 -5.47 2.72 -9.50
N THR A 19 -6.69 2.18 -9.40
CA THR A 19 -7.93 2.96 -9.21
C THR A 19 -8.02 3.76 -7.90
N LEU A 20 -7.17 3.47 -6.91
CA LEU A 20 -7.14 4.16 -5.61
C LEU A 20 -5.94 5.09 -5.46
N ALA A 21 -5.20 5.34 -6.55
CA ALA A 21 -4.06 6.24 -6.52
C ALA A 21 -4.50 7.68 -6.25
N HIS A 22 -3.72 8.40 -5.45
CA HIS A 22 -3.80 9.86 -5.30
C HIS A 22 -2.39 10.48 -5.34
N SER A 23 -2.33 11.81 -5.28
CA SER A 23 -1.05 12.52 -5.12
C SER A 23 -0.53 12.40 -3.69
N ILE A 24 0.79 12.28 -3.52
CA ILE A 24 1.46 12.34 -2.22
C ILE A 24 1.06 13.65 -1.51
N GLY A 25 0.66 13.57 -0.24
CA GLY A 25 0.19 14.75 0.50
C GLY A 25 -1.21 15.22 0.08
N GLY A 26 -1.86 14.53 -0.85
CA GLY A 26 -3.22 14.83 -1.29
C GLY A 26 -4.23 14.61 -0.17
N ALA A 27 -5.24 15.47 -0.08
CA ALA A 27 -6.33 15.32 0.87
C ALA A 27 -7.30 14.21 0.43
N LEU A 28 -7.87 13.50 1.40
CA LEU A 28 -8.97 12.58 1.17
C LEU A 28 -10.31 13.34 1.25
N GLN A 29 -11.34 12.85 0.57
CA GLN A 29 -12.69 13.35 0.81
C GLN A 29 -13.18 12.82 2.17
N GLY A 30 -13.57 13.72 3.07
CA GLY A 30 -14.03 13.38 4.42
C GLY A 30 -12.98 13.65 5.50
N ALA A 31 -13.30 13.24 6.73
CA ALA A 31 -12.37 13.35 7.85
C ALA A 31 -11.28 12.27 7.74
N GLU A 32 -10.03 12.71 7.60
CA GLU A 32 -8.86 11.83 7.65
C GLU A 32 -8.75 11.23 9.05
N LEU A 33 -8.72 9.89 9.11
CA LEU A 33 -8.53 9.16 10.37
C LEU A 33 -7.05 8.93 10.66
N ALA A 34 -6.26 8.63 9.63
CA ALA A 34 -4.83 8.44 9.74
C ALA A 34 -4.14 8.56 8.38
N ARG A 35 -2.84 8.85 8.41
CA ARG A 35 -1.97 8.87 7.24
C ARG A 35 -0.60 8.34 7.61
N ALA A 36 -0.19 7.28 6.94
CA ALA A 36 1.16 6.75 7.07
C ALA A 36 1.94 7.03 5.80
N ARG A 37 3.24 7.30 5.96
CA ARG A 37 4.19 7.38 4.86
C ARG A 37 5.48 6.70 5.26
N VAL A 38 5.99 5.85 4.37
CA VAL A 38 7.26 5.16 4.54
C VAL A 38 8.13 5.34 3.30
N THR A 39 9.44 5.29 3.54
CA THR A 39 10.48 5.39 2.53
C THR A 39 11.59 4.41 2.90
N THR A 40 12.26 3.82 1.93
CA THR A 40 13.47 3.06 2.17
C THR A 40 14.69 3.86 1.69
N PRO A 41 15.85 3.85 2.37
CA PRO A 41 17.07 4.46 1.83
C PRO A 41 17.71 3.61 0.72
N ALA A 42 17.39 2.32 0.65
CA ALA A 42 17.99 1.38 -0.29
C ALA A 42 17.45 1.53 -1.73
N SER A 43 16.29 2.18 -1.88
CA SER A 43 15.73 2.57 -3.17
C SER A 43 15.04 3.92 -3.03
N THR A 44 14.78 4.65 -4.10
CA THR A 44 14.02 5.91 -4.01
C THR A 44 12.52 5.68 -3.78
N ALA A 45 12.12 4.48 -3.34
CA ALA A 45 10.72 4.11 -3.21
C ALA A 45 10.02 4.85 -2.05
N VAL A 46 8.80 5.29 -2.34
CA VAL A 46 7.91 5.98 -1.41
C VAL A 46 6.56 5.29 -1.46
N LEU A 47 5.97 5.05 -0.29
CA LEU A 47 4.60 4.57 -0.17
C LEU A 47 3.88 5.37 0.91
N GLU A 48 2.70 5.89 0.56
CA GLU A 48 1.81 6.63 1.45
C GLU A 48 0.42 5.99 1.37
N LEU A 49 -0.24 5.88 2.52
CA LEU A 49 -1.63 5.45 2.64
C LEU A 49 -2.35 6.41 3.57
N VAL A 50 -3.45 6.96 3.08
CA VAL A 50 -4.34 7.84 3.83
C VAL A 50 -5.72 7.19 3.89
N VAL A 51 -6.33 7.22 5.06
CA VAL A 51 -7.58 6.51 5.35
C VAL A 51 -8.60 7.40 6.04
N SER A 52 -9.87 7.13 5.75
CA SER A 52 -11.06 7.65 6.42
C SER A 52 -11.98 6.49 6.79
N GLU A 53 -13.11 6.74 7.45
CA GLU A 53 -14.03 5.67 7.87
C GLU A 53 -14.50 4.76 6.73
N HIS A 54 -14.64 5.30 5.51
CA HIS A 54 -15.22 4.57 4.38
C HIS A 54 -14.35 4.57 3.12
N ASP A 55 -13.19 5.21 3.17
CA ASP A 55 -12.34 5.35 1.99
C ASP A 55 -10.86 5.29 2.33
N ALA A 56 -10.07 4.85 1.35
CA ALA A 56 -8.62 4.83 1.40
C ALA A 56 -8.04 5.20 0.05
N ARG A 57 -6.95 5.97 0.08
CA ARG A 57 -6.16 6.34 -1.09
C ARG A 57 -4.70 6.10 -0.80
N PHE A 58 -3.95 5.74 -1.83
CA PHE A 58 -2.52 5.49 -1.71
C PHE A 58 -1.76 6.33 -2.73
N ALA A 59 -0.57 6.76 -2.36
CA ALA A 59 0.40 7.31 -3.31
C ALA A 59 1.66 6.45 -3.25
N ALA A 60 2.22 6.13 -4.42
CA ALA A 60 3.43 5.33 -4.50
C ALA A 60 4.36 5.87 -5.58
N PHE A 61 5.65 5.81 -5.32
CA PHE A 61 6.71 5.97 -6.30
C PHE A 61 7.69 4.82 -6.12
N GLY A 62 8.05 4.14 -7.21
CA GLY A 62 8.88 2.94 -7.15
C GLY A 62 8.53 1.96 -8.27
N ASP A 63 8.88 0.69 -8.05
CA ASP A 63 8.57 -0.37 -9.01
C ASP A 63 7.07 -0.76 -8.99
N PRO A 64 6.60 -1.54 -9.98
CA PRO A 64 5.22 -2.01 -10.03
C PRO A 64 4.75 -2.76 -8.78
N VAL A 65 5.64 -3.41 -8.02
CA VAL A 65 5.28 -4.12 -6.79
C VAL A 65 4.94 -3.13 -5.69
N VAL A 66 5.69 -2.04 -5.53
CA VAL A 66 5.38 -0.98 -4.55
C VAL A 66 4.00 -0.37 -4.81
N ILE A 67 3.69 -0.09 -6.09
CA ILE A 67 2.38 0.44 -6.50
C ILE A 67 1.27 -0.58 -6.22
N ALA A 68 1.50 -1.86 -6.54
CA ALA A 68 0.53 -2.93 -6.29
C ALA A 68 0.26 -3.14 -4.79
N VAL A 69 1.29 -3.03 -3.94
CA VAL A 69 1.15 -3.07 -2.48
C VAL A 69 0.25 -1.93 -2.00
N GLY A 70 0.51 -0.68 -2.43
CA GLY A 70 -0.33 0.45 -2.04
C GLY A 70 -1.80 0.30 -2.46
N GLN A 71 -2.06 -0.08 -3.71
CA GLN A 71 -3.41 -0.37 -4.20
C GLN A 71 -4.06 -1.51 -3.39
N TYR A 72 -3.32 -2.57 -3.07
CA TYR A 72 -3.84 -3.71 -2.28
C TYR A 72 -4.26 -3.30 -0.87
N LEU A 73 -3.42 -2.53 -0.17
CA LEU A 73 -3.71 -2.05 1.18
C LEU A 73 -4.93 -1.12 1.19
N ALA A 74 -5.02 -0.19 0.22
CA ALA A 74 -6.19 0.68 0.10
C ALA A 74 -7.47 -0.09 -0.22
N GLN A 75 -7.40 -1.13 -1.08
CA GLN A 75 -8.53 -2.02 -1.34
C GLN A 75 -8.96 -2.78 -0.08
N MET A 76 -8.00 -3.29 0.69
CA MET A 76 -8.27 -4.02 1.92
C MET A 76 -8.97 -3.14 2.95
N TRP A 77 -8.49 -1.91 3.14
CA TRP A 77 -9.15 -0.94 4.03
C TRP A 77 -10.59 -0.69 3.59
N ARG A 78 -10.84 -0.42 2.31
CA ARG A 78 -12.21 -0.17 1.80
C ARG A 78 -13.15 -1.35 1.99
N ALA A 79 -12.64 -2.57 1.88
CA ALA A 79 -13.46 -3.78 1.96
C ALA A 79 -13.68 -4.26 3.40
N GLN A 80 -12.71 -4.08 4.29
CA GLN A 80 -12.67 -4.77 5.59
C GLN A 80 -12.31 -3.85 6.77
N GLY A 81 -12.00 -2.58 6.51
CA GLY A 81 -11.68 -1.58 7.52
C GLY A 81 -10.36 -1.84 8.25
N ALA A 82 -10.22 -1.19 9.41
CA ALA A 82 -9.00 -1.23 10.21
C ALA A 82 -8.64 -2.64 10.70
N ALA A 83 -9.62 -3.41 11.19
CA ALA A 83 -9.37 -4.69 11.86
C ALA A 83 -8.59 -5.69 11.00
N MET A 84 -8.86 -5.74 9.69
CA MET A 84 -8.13 -6.61 8.78
C MET A 84 -6.76 -6.05 8.43
N LEU A 85 -6.67 -4.74 8.19
CA LEU A 85 -5.40 -4.11 7.82
C LEU A 85 -4.36 -4.33 8.92
N MET A 86 -4.77 -4.35 10.19
CA MET A 86 -3.88 -4.62 11.34
C MET A 86 -3.28 -6.04 11.38
N GLN A 87 -3.81 -6.97 10.59
CA GLN A 87 -3.31 -8.34 10.50
C GLN A 87 -2.39 -8.56 9.29
N VAL A 88 -2.17 -7.53 8.48
CA VAL A 88 -1.31 -7.63 7.30
C VAL A 88 0.14 -7.76 7.73
N SER A 89 0.77 -8.84 7.29
CA SER A 89 2.21 -9.06 7.40
C SER A 89 2.90 -9.09 6.05
N VAL A 90 4.24 -9.09 6.06
CA VAL A 90 5.04 -9.28 4.85
C VAL A 90 4.69 -10.59 4.13
N GLU A 91 4.53 -11.72 4.85
CA GLU A 91 4.13 -13.01 4.27
C GLU A 91 2.73 -12.98 3.66
N HIS A 92 1.81 -12.22 4.28
CA HIS A 92 0.47 -12.01 3.73
C HIS A 92 0.56 -11.31 2.38
N LEU A 93 1.32 -10.21 2.29
CA LEU A 93 1.51 -9.46 1.04
C LEU A 93 2.20 -10.30 -0.03
N ILE A 94 3.24 -11.05 0.33
CA ILE A 94 3.94 -11.97 -0.59
C ILE A 94 2.97 -12.96 -1.20
N ARG A 95 2.12 -13.59 -0.38
CA ARG A 95 1.14 -14.57 -0.87
C ARG A 95 0.04 -13.92 -1.71
N ALA A 96 -0.50 -12.79 -1.24
CA ALA A 96 -1.63 -12.14 -1.89
C ALA A 96 -1.27 -11.51 -3.25
N LEU A 97 -0.02 -11.06 -3.39
CA LEU A 97 0.47 -10.41 -4.60
C LEU A 97 1.45 -11.28 -5.39
N GLU A 98 1.71 -12.51 -4.95
CA GLU A 98 2.68 -13.43 -5.56
C GLU A 98 4.08 -12.79 -5.72
N ILE A 99 4.49 -12.01 -4.72
CA ILE A 99 5.74 -11.23 -4.78
C ILE A 99 6.94 -12.19 -4.77
N PRO A 100 7.84 -12.12 -5.76
CA PRO A 100 9.01 -12.97 -5.79
C PRO A 100 10.04 -12.56 -4.72
N GLU A 101 10.90 -13.49 -4.33
CA GLU A 101 11.84 -13.32 -3.21
C GLU A 101 12.78 -12.11 -3.38
N ASP A 102 13.24 -11.84 -4.61
CA ASP A 102 14.08 -10.68 -4.94
C ASP A 102 13.38 -9.32 -4.72
N ARG A 103 12.03 -9.34 -4.60
CA ARG A 103 11.19 -8.16 -4.32
C ARG A 103 10.52 -8.21 -2.95
N ARG A 104 10.94 -9.11 -2.05
CA ARG A 104 10.46 -9.18 -0.66
C ARG A 104 10.52 -7.83 0.06
N HIS A 105 11.52 -7.01 -0.25
CA HIS A 105 11.68 -5.68 0.34
C HIS A 105 10.50 -4.73 0.05
N CYS A 106 9.76 -4.90 -1.05
CA CYS A 106 8.55 -4.13 -1.33
C CYS A 106 7.40 -4.52 -0.39
N ALA A 107 7.31 -5.81 -0.03
CA ALA A 107 6.33 -6.29 0.94
C ALA A 107 6.68 -5.82 2.37
N LEU A 108 7.96 -5.80 2.73
CA LEU A 108 8.42 -5.24 4.01
C LEU A 108 8.06 -3.75 4.13
N LEU A 109 8.26 -2.97 3.06
CA LEU A 109 7.82 -1.57 3.03
C LEU A 109 6.31 -1.43 3.27
N GLY A 110 5.50 -2.34 2.72
CA GLY A 110 4.05 -2.38 2.96
C GLY A 110 3.69 -2.72 4.41
N GLU A 111 4.39 -3.66 5.03
CA GLU A 111 4.20 -4.00 6.45
C GLU A 111 4.60 -2.81 7.34
N ASP A 112 5.74 -2.18 7.09
CA ASP A 112 6.18 -0.96 7.80
C ASP A 112 5.12 0.14 7.73
N LEU A 113 4.51 0.35 6.56
CA LEU A 113 3.43 1.31 6.38
C LEU A 113 2.23 0.99 7.29
N VAL A 114 1.82 -0.28 7.36
CA VAL A 114 0.73 -0.74 8.23
C VAL A 114 1.07 -0.54 9.69
N LEU A 115 2.31 -0.84 10.10
CA LEU A 115 2.77 -0.63 11.47
C LEU A 115 2.71 0.86 11.87
N VAL A 116 3.12 1.76 10.99
CA VAL A 116 3.03 3.21 11.20
C VAL A 116 1.58 3.66 11.25
N LEU A 117 0.73 3.21 10.31
CA LEU A 117 -0.68 3.59 10.26
C LEU A 117 -1.43 3.16 11.52
N ARG A 118 -1.13 1.96 12.03
CA ARG A 118 -1.68 1.44 13.30
C ARG A 118 -1.37 2.38 14.46
N ARG A 119 -0.11 2.82 14.56
CA ARG A 119 0.34 3.71 15.63
C ARG A 119 -0.43 5.04 15.61
N ASP A 120 -0.66 5.59 14.42
CA ASP A 120 -1.42 6.83 14.23
C ASP A 120 -2.90 6.66 14.60
N LEU A 121 -3.52 5.54 14.21
CA LEU A 121 -4.90 5.23 14.60
C LEU A 121 -5.08 5.07 16.12
N GLU A 122 -4.07 4.54 16.81
CA GLU A 122 -4.06 4.38 18.27
C GLU A 122 -3.75 5.69 19.02
N ASN A 123 -3.08 6.66 18.36
CA ASN A 123 -2.67 7.94 18.95
C ASN A 123 -3.01 9.11 18.00
N PRO A 124 -4.30 9.39 17.75
CA PRO A 124 -4.71 10.47 16.86
C PRO A 124 -4.22 11.81 17.42
N THR A 125 -3.40 12.53 16.64
CA THR A 125 -2.90 13.89 16.97
C THR A 125 -3.92 14.98 16.77
#